data_AF-A0A0B1SY08-F1
#
_entry.id   AF-A0A0B1SY08-F1
#
_cell.length_a   1.000
_cell.length_b   1.000
_cell.length_c   1.000
_cell.angle_alpha   90.00
_cell.angle_beta   90.00
_cell.angle_gamma   90.00
#
_symmetry.space_group_name_H-M   'P 1'
#
loop_
_entity.id
_entity.type
_entity.pdbx_description
1 polymer ?
#
loop_
_entity_poly.entity_id
_entity_poly.type
_entity_poly.pdbx_seq_one_letter_code
_entity_poly.pdbx_strand_id
1 'polypeptide(L)'
;MNLGLLLHAVFAVLTLRVNTSDDEERLMVDVFRGYNSLIEPVENISEMPIIVKMALQLVLLINVVSKFTLSDLLYLCYSFVLCTVQYLDEKDQVMHTNVWLTLKWHDFQMRWNPVNYGEIREMRVSPDKVWLPDVVLFNKHDVSSDMLWVPPAIYKSSCIIDVEFFPFDEQVCTLVFGSWTYNENEIKLEFEQAEWVDLSEYAPSSIWDVIDAPASLVNKRSRIEFQFRIRRKPLFFTVFLIIPTVLMAFISMAVFFLPTDSGEKITLTTCVLLSLVVFLLLVSKILPPTSSTIPLVAKYLLLTFVLNVITILVTVIIINVYFRGPMTHRMPAWVRTVFLEWMPPLMCMQRPKSASSKLAAGEKQRGVARLPGLGRFTFKPATHHPFCPSADERTASAEVLNDMTDISRDPATAMYYPLSSDALKAIDAIEYITDHLRQDEELKMVSDIIRKPALIKKLQYRDDWKYVAMIIDRLLLYVFFGITLGGTCGILFSAPHIFQG
;
A
#
# COMPACT_ATOMS: atom_id res chain seq x y z
N MET A 1 -23.35 44.25 68.10
CA MET A 1 -24.59 43.48 67.88
C MET A 1 -24.38 42.63 66.64
N ASN A 2 -24.37 41.30 66.81
CA ASN A 2 -24.70 40.26 65.81
C ASN A 2 -23.89 40.15 64.50
N LEU A 3 -22.59 39.81 64.58
CA LEU A 3 -21.90 39.14 63.46
C LEU A 3 -21.47 37.70 63.83
N GLY A 4 -20.98 37.48 65.06
CA GLY A 4 -20.61 36.14 65.54
C GLY A 4 -21.80 35.20 65.74
N LEU A 5 -22.95 35.70 66.22
CA LEU A 5 -24.18 34.89 66.34
C LEU A 5 -24.77 34.52 64.97
N LEU A 6 -24.57 35.38 63.97
CA LEU A 6 -25.04 35.14 62.60
C LEU A 6 -24.14 34.12 61.90
N LEU A 7 -22.83 34.13 62.15
CA LEU A 7 -21.92 33.11 61.61
C LEU A 7 -22.16 31.73 62.22
N HIS A 8 -22.44 31.63 63.53
CA HIS A 8 -22.80 30.36 64.16
C HIS A 8 -24.19 29.85 63.76
N ALA A 9 -25.16 30.75 63.56
CA ALA A 9 -26.47 30.37 63.03
C ALA A 9 -26.36 29.93 61.56
N VAL A 10 -25.53 30.59 60.75
CA VAL A 10 -25.29 30.22 59.35
C VAL A 10 -24.50 28.91 59.25
N PHE A 11 -23.55 28.62 60.15
CA PHE A 11 -22.85 27.34 60.19
C PHE A 11 -23.76 26.19 60.68
N ALA A 12 -24.65 26.46 61.64
CA ALA A 12 -25.65 25.50 62.10
C ALA A 12 -26.79 25.26 61.09
N VAL A 13 -27.07 26.23 60.23
CA VAL A 13 -28.00 26.10 59.09
C VAL A 13 -27.30 25.51 57.86
N LEU A 14 -25.97 25.66 57.70
CA LEU A 14 -25.17 24.98 56.67
C LEU A 14 -24.78 23.55 57.03
N THR A 15 -24.89 23.14 58.30
CA THR A 15 -25.21 21.75 58.66
C THR A 15 -26.69 21.45 58.37
N LEU A 16 -27.15 21.90 57.20
CA LEU A 16 -28.28 21.34 56.48
C LEU A 16 -28.09 19.83 56.57
N ARG A 17 -29.05 19.23 57.29
CA ARG A 17 -29.35 17.80 57.30
C ARG A 17 -28.78 17.14 56.05
N VAL A 18 -27.78 16.30 56.26
CA VAL A 18 -27.62 15.12 55.42
C VAL A 18 -28.93 14.35 55.63
N ASN A 19 -29.92 14.66 54.80
CA ASN A 19 -31.23 14.05 54.81
C ASN A 19 -31.09 12.74 54.02
N THR A 20 -30.18 11.86 54.46
CA THR A 20 -30.38 10.44 54.23
C THR A 20 -31.69 10.12 54.92
N SER A 21 -32.69 9.70 54.17
CA SER A 21 -34.01 9.47 54.77
C SER A 21 -33.82 8.38 55.83
N ASP A 22 -34.18 8.65 57.09
CA ASP A 22 -34.12 7.64 58.16
C ASP A 22 -34.84 6.34 57.74
N ASP A 23 -35.85 6.47 56.87
CA ASP A 23 -36.59 5.37 56.26
C ASP A 23 -35.75 4.51 55.31
N GLU A 24 -34.76 5.08 54.60
CA GLU A 24 -33.86 4.35 53.69
C GLU A 24 -32.81 3.56 54.47
N GLU A 25 -32.27 4.13 55.55
CA GLU A 25 -31.37 3.42 56.46
C GLU A 25 -32.10 2.27 57.15
N ARG A 26 -33.32 2.52 57.65
CA ARG A 26 -34.17 1.49 58.24
C ARG A 26 -34.52 0.38 57.23
N LEU A 27 -34.88 0.75 56.00
CA LEU A 27 -35.14 -0.20 54.92
C LEU A 27 -33.90 -1.07 54.65
N MET A 28 -32.73 -0.45 54.57
CA MET A 28 -31.48 -1.19 54.33
C MET A 28 -31.20 -2.19 55.47
N VAL A 29 -31.37 -1.79 56.73
CA VAL A 29 -31.19 -2.71 57.87
C VAL A 29 -32.21 -3.86 57.83
N ASP A 30 -33.47 -3.58 57.52
CA ASP A 30 -34.54 -4.58 57.50
C ASP A 30 -34.38 -5.59 56.35
N VAL A 31 -34.04 -5.13 55.14
CA VAL A 31 -33.86 -5.99 53.95
C VAL A 31 -32.63 -6.88 54.08
N PHE A 32 -31.52 -6.35 54.62
CA PHE A 32 -30.28 -7.14 54.79
C PHE A 32 -30.29 -8.02 56.03
N ARG A 33 -31.34 -7.99 56.86
CA ARG A 33 -31.42 -8.79 58.08
C ARG A 33 -31.60 -10.27 57.76
N GLY A 34 -30.50 -11.02 57.83
CA GLY A 34 -30.49 -12.46 57.54
C GLY A 34 -30.36 -12.80 56.05
N TYR A 35 -30.10 -11.80 55.20
CA TYR A 35 -29.77 -12.00 53.79
C TYR A 35 -28.38 -12.65 53.67
N ASN A 36 -28.26 -13.65 52.80
CA ASN A 36 -27.00 -14.30 52.51
C ASN A 36 -26.71 -14.22 51.01
N SER A 37 -25.71 -13.44 50.63
CA SER A 37 -25.33 -13.21 49.22
C SER A 37 -24.77 -14.44 48.51
N LEU A 38 -24.43 -15.51 49.23
CA LEU A 38 -23.95 -16.76 48.65
C LEU A 38 -25.09 -17.70 48.22
N ILE A 39 -26.33 -17.43 48.66
CA ILE A 39 -27.48 -18.26 48.36
C ILE A 39 -28.20 -17.67 47.16
N GLU A 40 -28.53 -18.51 46.19
CA GLU A 40 -29.31 -18.11 45.02
C GLU A 40 -30.75 -17.70 45.41
N PRO A 41 -31.30 -16.66 44.75
CA PRO A 41 -32.60 -16.11 45.12
C PRO A 41 -33.76 -16.92 44.50
N VAL A 42 -33.96 -18.14 44.97
CA VAL A 42 -35.06 -19.03 44.56
C VAL A 42 -35.99 -19.34 45.74
N GLU A 43 -37.31 -19.09 45.61
CA GLU A 43 -38.29 -19.40 46.67
C GLU A 43 -38.49 -20.92 46.84
N ASN A 44 -38.52 -21.65 45.71
CA ASN A 44 -38.70 -23.09 45.69
C ASN A 44 -37.91 -23.73 44.53
N ILE A 45 -37.34 -24.92 44.72
CA ILE A 45 -36.52 -25.59 43.69
C ILE A 45 -37.32 -25.82 42.38
N SER A 46 -38.65 -25.91 42.48
CA SER A 46 -39.57 -26.02 41.33
C SER A 46 -39.72 -24.74 40.50
N GLU A 47 -39.30 -23.58 41.01
CA GLU A 47 -39.34 -22.29 40.31
C GLU A 47 -38.05 -22.00 39.52
N MET A 48 -37.07 -22.90 39.56
CA MET A 48 -35.94 -22.86 38.62
C MET A 48 -36.46 -22.98 37.17
N PRO A 49 -35.90 -22.24 36.21
CA PRO A 49 -34.65 -21.46 36.27
C PRO A 49 -34.82 -19.97 36.65
N ILE A 50 -33.78 -19.39 37.24
CA ILE A 50 -33.64 -17.94 37.38
C ILE A 50 -33.45 -17.33 35.98
N ILE A 51 -34.30 -16.36 35.65
CA ILE A 51 -34.22 -15.62 34.38
C ILE A 51 -33.41 -14.35 34.61
N VAL A 52 -32.23 -14.28 33.97
CA VAL A 52 -31.38 -13.10 33.98
C VAL A 52 -31.49 -12.41 32.62
N LYS A 53 -32.04 -11.20 32.61
CA LYS A 53 -32.10 -10.38 31.42
C LYS A 53 -30.80 -9.61 31.24
N MET A 54 -30.30 -9.61 30.01
CA MET A 54 -29.02 -9.06 29.64
C MET A 54 -29.18 -8.08 28.48
N ALA A 55 -28.45 -6.96 28.55
CA ALA A 55 -28.23 -6.07 27.42
C ALA A 55 -26.77 -5.62 27.39
N LEU A 56 -26.27 -5.41 26.18
CA LEU A 56 -24.90 -5.00 25.92
C LEU A 56 -24.91 -3.68 25.15
N GLN A 57 -24.15 -2.71 25.64
CA GLN A 57 -23.95 -1.43 24.97
C GLN A 57 -22.47 -1.26 24.63
N LEU A 58 -22.18 -0.96 23.36
CA LEU A 58 -20.81 -0.73 22.89
C LEU A 58 -20.46 0.75 23.00
N VAL A 59 -19.41 1.07 23.78
CA VAL A 59 -18.90 2.44 23.87
C VAL A 59 -17.75 2.64 22.90
N LEU A 60 -16.73 1.78 22.97
CA LEU A 60 -15.57 1.85 22.10
C LEU A 60 -15.13 0.47 21.63
N LEU A 61 -14.79 0.40 20.34
CA LEU A 61 -14.01 -0.70 19.77
C LEU A 61 -12.54 -0.29 19.83
N ILE A 62 -11.85 -0.70 20.88
CA ILE A 62 -10.49 -0.22 21.18
C ILE A 62 -9.52 -0.98 20.27
N ASN A 63 -8.80 -0.26 19.41
CA ASN A 63 -7.48 -0.65 18.90
C ASN A 63 -6.39 0.37 19.32
N VAL A 64 -6.71 1.20 20.32
CA VAL A 64 -5.73 2.10 20.91
C VAL A 64 -5.10 1.32 22.04
N VAL A 65 -3.85 0.87 21.88
CA VAL A 65 -2.94 0.72 23.02
C VAL A 65 -2.77 2.12 23.62
N SER A 66 -3.79 2.52 24.38
CA SER A 66 -3.77 3.63 25.29
C SER A 66 -3.08 3.09 26.54
N LYS A 67 -1.75 2.95 26.48
CA LYS A 67 -0.97 3.10 27.71
C LYS A 67 -0.99 4.59 28.05
N PHE A 68 -2.11 5.07 28.57
CA PHE A 68 -2.19 6.40 29.16
C PHE A 68 -1.72 6.28 30.61
N THR A 69 -0.43 6.53 30.83
CA THR A 69 0.08 7.03 32.11
C THR A 69 0.26 8.54 32.00
N LEU A 70 -0.36 9.30 32.90
CA LEU A 70 -0.41 10.77 32.95
C LEU A 70 0.96 11.47 33.08
N SER A 71 2.08 10.75 33.08
CA SER A 71 3.45 11.28 33.22
C SER A 71 4.12 11.68 31.90
N ASP A 72 3.64 11.21 30.74
CA ASP A 72 4.37 11.35 29.46
C ASP A 72 3.87 12.53 28.59
N LEU A 73 2.95 13.36 29.11
CA LEU A 73 2.29 14.43 28.35
C LEU A 73 3.12 15.70 28.10
N LEU A 74 4.42 15.74 28.43
CA LEU A 74 5.17 17.01 28.38
C LEU A 74 6.40 17.07 27.47
N TYR A 75 6.78 15.99 26.77
CA TYR A 75 8.07 15.98 26.03
C TYR A 75 8.04 15.76 24.51
N LEU A 76 6.89 15.55 23.85
CA LEU A 76 6.87 15.28 22.40
C LEU A 76 5.79 16.07 21.66
N CYS A 77 6.05 17.37 21.45
CA CYS A 77 5.30 18.19 20.48
C CYS A 77 6.13 19.27 19.76
N TYR A 78 7.46 19.15 19.74
CA TYR A 78 8.34 20.04 18.97
C TYR A 78 9.22 19.27 17.99
N SER A 79 8.59 18.75 16.93
CA SER A 79 9.13 18.64 15.56
C SER A 79 8.47 17.47 14.83
N PHE A 80 7.71 17.82 13.78
CA PHE A 80 7.40 17.02 12.60
C PHE A 80 7.10 15.52 12.74
N VAL A 81 5.81 15.21 12.52
CA VAL A 81 5.30 14.07 11.73
C VAL A 81 5.71 12.68 12.22
N LEU A 82 4.96 12.17 13.20
CA LEU A 82 4.38 10.83 13.20
C LEU A 82 3.44 10.75 14.41
N CYS A 83 2.21 11.21 14.22
CA CYS A 83 1.14 10.95 15.16
C CYS A 83 0.87 9.44 15.10
N THR A 84 1.32 8.74 16.15
CA THR A 84 0.88 7.40 16.57
C THR A 84 0.60 6.40 15.45
N VAL A 85 1.56 5.51 15.18
CA VAL A 85 1.23 4.20 14.62
C VAL A 85 0.35 3.49 15.65
N GLN A 86 -0.95 3.47 15.37
CA GLN A 86 -1.93 2.63 16.06
C GLN A 86 -1.57 1.18 15.70
N TYR A 87 -0.82 0.51 16.58
CA TYR A 87 -0.61 -0.93 16.44
C TYR A 87 -1.86 -1.64 16.90
N LEU A 88 -2.56 -2.20 15.92
CA LEU A 88 -3.45 -3.32 16.07
C LEU A 88 -2.58 -4.55 16.32
N ASP A 89 -2.84 -5.30 17.39
CA ASP A 89 -2.18 -6.60 17.57
C ASP A 89 -2.92 -7.66 16.73
N GLU A 90 -2.86 -7.52 15.40
CA GLU A 90 -3.37 -8.54 14.47
C GLU A 90 -2.67 -9.88 14.68
N LYS A 91 -1.42 -9.83 15.17
CA LYS A 91 -0.57 -10.98 15.42
C LYS A 91 -1.12 -11.89 16.52
N ASP A 92 -1.74 -11.31 17.54
CA ASP A 92 -2.24 -12.06 18.70
C ASP A 92 -3.71 -12.52 18.54
N GLN A 93 -4.40 -12.16 17.45
CA GLN A 93 -5.78 -12.60 17.14
C GLN A 93 -6.79 -12.29 18.28
N VAL A 94 -6.73 -11.07 18.83
CA VAL A 94 -7.56 -10.61 19.95
C VAL A 94 -8.41 -9.39 19.57
N MET A 95 -9.68 -9.41 19.95
CA MET A 95 -10.55 -8.24 19.88
C MET A 95 -10.70 -7.61 21.28
N HIS A 96 -10.41 -6.31 21.38
CA HIS A 96 -10.61 -5.50 22.58
C HIS A 96 -11.87 -4.65 22.46
N THR A 97 -12.79 -4.81 23.40
CA THR A 97 -14.06 -4.06 23.41
C THR A 97 -14.32 -3.43 24.77
N ASN A 98 -14.65 -2.14 24.77
CA ASN A 98 -15.20 -1.47 25.95
C ASN A 98 -16.73 -1.46 25.84
N VAL A 99 -17.37 -2.30 26.64
CA VAL A 99 -18.81 -2.48 26.63
C VAL A 99 -19.36 -2.33 28.04
N TRP A 100 -20.56 -1.76 28.13
CA TRP A 100 -21.34 -1.79 29.35
C TRP A 100 -22.23 -3.03 29.30
N LEU A 101 -22.00 -3.91 30.28
CA LEU A 101 -22.85 -5.06 30.51
C LEU A 101 -23.93 -4.66 31.52
N THR A 102 -25.20 -4.79 31.11
CA THR A 102 -26.35 -4.59 32.00
C THR A 102 -27.01 -5.93 32.27
N LEU A 103 -27.14 -6.26 33.55
CA LEU A 103 -27.79 -7.47 34.03
C LEU A 103 -28.98 -7.08 34.89
N LYS A 104 -30.11 -7.75 34.69
CA LYS A 104 -31.33 -7.55 35.45
C LYS A 104 -31.91 -8.89 35.82
N TRP A 105 -32.10 -9.11 37.11
CA TRP A 105 -32.72 -10.30 37.67
C TRP A 105 -33.70 -9.87 38.76
N HIS A 106 -34.53 -10.82 39.18
CA HIS A 106 -35.49 -10.61 40.24
C HIS A 106 -35.05 -11.40 41.49
N ASP A 107 -34.83 -10.73 42.61
CA ASP A 107 -34.58 -11.35 43.91
C ASP A 107 -35.85 -11.27 44.78
N PHE A 108 -36.32 -12.42 45.30
CA PHE A 108 -37.52 -12.47 46.15
C PHE A 108 -37.28 -11.97 47.57
N GLN A 109 -36.04 -12.06 48.07
CA GLN A 109 -35.67 -11.66 49.43
C GLN A 109 -35.59 -10.14 49.55
N MET A 110 -35.34 -9.43 48.44
CA MET A 110 -35.26 -7.97 48.36
C MET A 110 -36.59 -7.30 48.03
N ARG A 111 -37.69 -7.81 48.59
CA ARG A 111 -39.03 -7.21 48.44
C ARG A 111 -39.42 -6.47 49.71
N TRP A 112 -39.90 -5.23 49.56
CA TRP A 112 -40.48 -4.46 50.64
C TRP A 112 -41.78 -3.77 50.18
N ASN A 113 -42.61 -3.35 51.12
CA ASN A 113 -43.77 -2.52 50.82
C ASN A 113 -43.39 -1.04 50.93
N PRO A 114 -43.43 -0.24 49.85
CA PRO A 114 -43.04 1.17 49.87
C PRO A 114 -43.80 2.01 50.91
N VAL A 115 -45.05 1.64 51.22
CA VAL A 115 -45.90 2.38 52.19
C VAL A 115 -45.29 2.42 53.60
N ASN A 116 -44.52 1.40 53.97
CA ASN A 116 -43.91 1.29 55.30
C ASN A 116 -42.60 2.07 55.45
N TYR A 117 -42.01 2.54 54.33
CA TYR A 117 -40.68 3.13 54.25
C TYR A 117 -40.69 4.40 53.40
N GLY A 118 -41.69 5.28 53.59
CA GLY A 118 -41.72 6.60 52.95
C GLY A 118 -41.88 6.60 51.41
N GLU A 119 -42.57 5.61 50.84
CA GLU A 119 -42.77 5.40 49.40
C GLU A 119 -41.49 5.18 48.58
N ILE A 120 -40.40 4.73 49.22
CA ILE A 120 -39.16 4.38 48.53
C ILE A 120 -39.39 3.17 47.61
N ARG A 121 -39.15 3.34 46.32
CA ARG A 121 -39.29 2.30 45.28
C ARG A 121 -37.96 1.76 44.75
N GLU A 122 -36.89 2.54 44.91
CA GLU A 122 -35.57 2.21 44.42
C GLU A 122 -34.55 2.50 45.53
N MET A 123 -33.63 1.58 45.73
CA MET A 123 -32.51 1.75 46.65
C MET A 123 -31.23 1.29 45.95
N ARG A 124 -30.13 1.99 46.19
CA ARG A 124 -28.83 1.65 45.59
C ARG A 124 -28.00 0.88 46.61
N VAL A 125 -27.55 -0.31 46.23
CA VAL A 125 -26.76 -1.19 47.09
C VAL A 125 -25.42 -1.49 46.42
N SER A 126 -24.37 -1.64 47.23
CA SER A 126 -23.08 -2.14 46.76
C SER A 126 -23.22 -3.57 46.20
N PRO A 127 -22.64 -3.88 45.03
CA PRO A 127 -22.71 -5.21 44.42
C PRO A 127 -22.18 -6.33 45.35
N ASP A 128 -21.17 -6.06 46.17
CA ASP A 128 -20.56 -7.08 47.05
C ASP A 128 -21.48 -7.60 48.18
N LYS A 129 -22.60 -6.92 48.45
CA LYS A 129 -23.55 -7.28 49.51
C LYS A 129 -24.75 -8.09 49.00
N VAL A 130 -24.92 -8.18 47.69
CA VAL A 130 -26.08 -8.83 47.05
C VAL A 130 -25.62 -10.07 46.30
N TRP A 131 -26.50 -11.05 46.12
CA TRP A 131 -26.23 -12.14 45.19
C TRP A 131 -26.16 -11.58 43.77
N LEU A 132 -25.14 -11.98 43.03
CA LEU A 132 -24.90 -11.58 41.65
C LEU A 132 -24.76 -12.83 40.78
N PRO A 133 -25.44 -12.91 39.62
CA PRO A 133 -25.20 -14.00 38.68
C PRO A 133 -23.77 -13.91 38.12
N ASP A 134 -23.10 -15.06 38.05
CA ASP A 134 -21.70 -15.19 37.65
C ASP A 134 -21.52 -15.21 36.12
N VAL A 135 -22.02 -14.17 35.44
CA VAL A 135 -21.93 -14.06 33.99
C VAL A 135 -20.49 -13.70 33.58
N VAL A 136 -19.83 -14.63 32.89
CA VAL A 136 -18.45 -14.49 32.41
C VAL A 136 -18.34 -14.60 30.89
N LEU A 137 -17.26 -14.07 30.33
CA LEU A 137 -16.90 -14.24 28.93
C LEU A 137 -16.20 -15.60 28.74
N PHE A 138 -16.82 -16.52 27.99
CA PHE A 138 -16.27 -17.86 27.74
C PHE A 138 -15.12 -17.85 26.74
N ASN A 139 -15.22 -17.03 25.69
CA ASN A 139 -14.21 -16.94 24.63
C ASN A 139 -13.11 -15.92 24.95
N LYS A 140 -12.50 -16.06 26.13
CA LYS A 140 -11.43 -15.17 26.62
C LYS A 140 -10.07 -15.63 26.07
N HIS A 141 -9.26 -14.68 25.58
CA HIS A 141 -7.95 -14.96 24.98
C HIS A 141 -6.86 -15.36 26.00
N ASP A 142 -6.88 -14.81 27.22
CA ASP A 142 -5.89 -15.15 28.27
C ASP A 142 -6.31 -16.44 29.01
N VAL A 143 -5.87 -17.59 28.50
CA VAL A 143 -6.15 -18.95 29.02
C VAL A 143 -5.20 -19.39 30.16
N SER A 144 -4.49 -18.45 30.80
CA SER A 144 -3.69 -18.74 31.99
C SER A 144 -4.55 -18.61 33.24
N SER A 145 -4.49 -19.64 34.07
CA SER A 145 -5.25 -20.00 35.28
C SER A 145 -5.29 -18.98 36.42
N ASP A 146 -5.26 -17.67 36.16
CA ASP A 146 -5.35 -16.64 37.20
C ASP A 146 -6.65 -15.85 37.05
N MET A 147 -7.52 -16.07 38.04
CA MET A 147 -8.83 -15.45 38.18
C MET A 147 -8.67 -13.95 38.45
N LEU A 148 -8.75 -13.14 37.39
CA LEU A 148 -8.79 -11.67 37.49
C LEU A 148 -10.24 -11.20 37.38
N TRP A 149 -10.77 -10.67 38.49
CA TRP A 149 -12.01 -9.90 38.50
C TRP A 149 -11.76 -8.53 37.86
N VAL A 150 -12.52 -8.18 36.83
CA VAL A 150 -12.41 -6.89 36.13
C VAL A 150 -13.79 -6.21 36.10
N PRO A 151 -14.03 -5.19 36.93
CA PRO A 151 -15.18 -4.28 36.80
C PRO A 151 -14.93 -3.28 35.64
N PRO A 152 -15.88 -2.38 35.30
CA PRO A 152 -16.28 -2.01 33.92
C PRO A 152 -15.23 -2.33 32.85
N ALA A 153 -15.52 -3.40 32.10
CA ALA A 153 -14.51 -4.32 31.64
C ALA A 153 -14.17 -4.10 30.16
N ILE A 154 -12.90 -3.77 29.91
CA ILE A 154 -12.28 -4.01 28.62
C ILE A 154 -12.25 -5.53 28.42
N TYR A 155 -13.18 -6.06 27.64
CA TYR A 155 -13.19 -7.49 27.31
C TYR A 155 -12.15 -7.77 26.25
N LYS A 156 -11.37 -8.83 26.48
CA LYS A 156 -10.45 -9.41 25.51
C LYS A 156 -11.02 -10.74 25.05
N SER A 157 -11.45 -10.81 23.80
CA SER A 157 -11.96 -12.04 23.21
C SER A 157 -11.04 -12.57 22.13
N SER A 158 -10.95 -13.89 22.01
CA SER A 158 -10.28 -14.53 20.87
C SER A 158 -11.17 -14.42 19.64
N CYS A 159 -10.64 -13.85 18.56
CA CYS A 159 -11.34 -13.75 17.29
C CYS A 159 -10.41 -14.22 16.16
N ILE A 160 -10.88 -15.17 15.35
CA ILE A 160 -10.14 -15.66 14.19
C ILE A 160 -10.29 -14.62 13.08
N ILE A 161 -9.18 -14.01 12.68
CA ILE A 161 -9.13 -13.00 11.62
C ILE A 161 -8.87 -13.71 10.28
N ASP A 162 -9.77 -13.53 9.32
CA ASP A 162 -9.54 -14.01 7.95
C ASP A 162 -8.85 -12.93 7.11
N VAL A 163 -7.66 -13.24 6.62
CA VAL A 163 -6.79 -12.29 5.92
C VAL A 163 -6.81 -12.46 4.40
N GLU A 164 -7.73 -13.28 3.85
CA GLU A 164 -7.76 -13.56 2.41
C GLU A 164 -7.85 -12.29 1.55
N PHE A 165 -8.77 -11.38 1.86
CA PHE A 165 -9.04 -10.16 1.08
C PHE A 165 -8.42 -8.88 1.66
N PHE A 166 -7.42 -9.00 2.53
CA PHE A 166 -6.73 -7.84 3.11
C PHE A 166 -6.24 -6.85 2.01
N PRO A 167 -6.45 -5.53 2.16
CA PRO A 167 -7.04 -4.78 3.28
C PRO A 167 -8.56 -4.48 3.14
N PHE A 168 -9.24 -5.14 2.21
CA PHE A 168 -10.69 -5.01 1.97
C PHE A 168 -11.44 -6.14 2.68
N ASP A 169 -11.07 -6.40 3.93
CA ASP A 169 -11.57 -7.50 4.74
C ASP A 169 -12.77 -7.09 5.62
N GLU A 170 -13.69 -8.04 5.77
CA GLU A 170 -14.76 -8.02 6.77
C GLU A 170 -14.48 -9.11 7.80
N GLN A 171 -14.64 -8.78 9.08
CA GLN A 171 -14.38 -9.70 10.18
C GLN A 171 -15.66 -9.88 10.99
N VAL A 172 -15.88 -11.11 11.44
CA VAL A 172 -16.98 -11.46 12.33
C VAL A 172 -16.40 -11.98 13.64
N CYS A 173 -16.47 -11.16 14.68
CA CYS A 173 -15.97 -11.49 16.00
C CYS A 173 -17.12 -11.72 16.97
N THR A 174 -17.01 -12.72 17.85
CA THR A 174 -18.11 -13.14 18.73
C THR A 174 -17.74 -13.00 20.20
N LEU A 175 -18.58 -12.32 20.98
CA LEU A 175 -18.51 -12.32 22.45
C LEU A 175 -19.56 -13.29 22.99
N VAL A 176 -19.11 -14.32 23.71
CA VAL A 176 -19.98 -15.36 24.27
C VAL A 176 -20.03 -15.21 25.78
N PHE A 177 -21.20 -14.84 26.31
CA PHE A 177 -21.46 -14.72 27.74
C PHE A 177 -22.31 -15.87 28.25
N GLY A 178 -22.05 -16.31 29.48
CA GLY A 178 -22.81 -17.34 30.17
C GLY A 178 -22.44 -17.42 31.65
N SER A 179 -23.22 -18.14 32.44
CA SER A 179 -22.86 -18.50 33.81
C SER A 179 -21.67 -19.46 33.81
N TRP A 180 -20.76 -19.31 34.78
CA TRP A 180 -19.62 -20.22 34.95
C TRP A 180 -19.97 -21.46 35.76
N THR A 181 -20.67 -21.26 36.89
CA THR A 181 -20.99 -22.29 37.88
C THR A 181 -22.36 -22.94 37.67
N TYR A 182 -23.32 -22.20 37.10
CA TYR A 182 -24.70 -22.66 36.91
C TYR A 182 -24.93 -23.32 35.54
N ASN A 183 -25.80 -24.33 35.53
CA ASN A 183 -26.19 -25.12 34.36
C ASN A 183 -27.38 -24.52 33.59
N GLU A 184 -27.71 -25.12 32.44
CA GLU A 184 -28.81 -24.74 31.54
C GLU A 184 -30.21 -24.76 32.20
N ASN A 185 -30.37 -25.49 33.30
CA ASN A 185 -31.63 -25.65 34.03
C ASN A 185 -31.74 -24.72 35.24
N GLU A 186 -30.65 -24.09 35.67
CA GLU A 186 -30.60 -23.24 36.88
C GLU A 186 -30.70 -21.77 36.49
N ILE A 187 -29.92 -21.32 35.49
CA ILE A 187 -29.95 -19.95 34.98
C ILE A 187 -30.25 -19.95 33.48
N LYS A 188 -31.22 -19.15 33.08
CA LYS A 188 -31.51 -18.83 31.69
C LYS A 188 -31.31 -17.35 31.44
N LEU A 189 -30.65 -17.04 30.33
CA LEU A 189 -30.42 -15.69 29.87
C LEU A 189 -31.50 -15.28 28.87
N GLU A 190 -31.96 -14.04 28.95
CA GLU A 190 -32.91 -13.44 28.00
C GLU A 190 -32.48 -12.01 27.65
N PHE A 191 -32.98 -11.46 26.54
CA PHE A 191 -32.69 -10.08 26.16
C PHE A 191 -33.56 -9.10 26.99
N GLU A 192 -32.97 -8.01 27.49
CA GLU A 192 -33.73 -6.98 28.22
C GLU A 192 -34.59 -6.12 27.29
N GLN A 193 -34.05 -5.70 26.15
CA GLN A 193 -34.71 -4.76 25.22
C GLN A 193 -34.81 -5.30 23.79
N ALA A 194 -33.68 -5.70 23.20
CA ALA A 194 -33.59 -6.08 21.79
C ALA A 194 -32.51 -7.14 21.55
N GLU A 195 -32.64 -7.87 20.44
CA GLU A 195 -31.65 -8.86 19.96
C GLU A 195 -30.43 -8.19 19.28
N TRP A 196 -30.09 -6.97 19.71
CA TRP A 196 -29.06 -6.11 19.12
C TRP A 196 -28.23 -5.46 20.21
N VAL A 197 -26.95 -5.23 19.91
CA VAL A 197 -26.08 -4.40 20.76
C VAL A 197 -26.50 -2.95 20.61
N ASP A 198 -26.64 -2.23 21.73
CA ASP A 198 -26.91 -0.80 21.69
C ASP A 198 -25.62 -0.03 21.28
N LEU A 199 -25.75 0.76 20.22
CA LEU A 199 -24.68 1.57 19.63
C LEU A 199 -24.91 3.08 19.87
N SER A 200 -25.89 3.45 20.72
CA SER A 200 -26.26 4.85 21.00
C SER A 200 -25.10 5.75 21.45
N GLU A 201 -24.18 5.21 22.26
CA GLU A 201 -22.99 5.90 22.77
C GLU A 201 -21.70 5.48 22.06
N TYR A 202 -21.79 4.80 20.91
CA TYR A 202 -20.62 4.29 20.21
C TYR A 202 -19.78 5.43 19.61
N ALA A 203 -18.51 5.49 20.02
CA ALA A 203 -17.52 6.34 19.38
C ALA A 203 -16.89 5.59 18.18
N PRO A 204 -17.03 6.11 16.94
CA PRO A 204 -16.52 5.43 15.75
C PRO A 204 -15.00 5.29 15.76
N SER A 205 -14.50 4.12 15.37
CA SER A 205 -13.07 3.83 15.31
C SER A 205 -12.41 4.41 14.04
N SER A 206 -11.12 4.73 14.13
CA SER A 206 -10.31 5.24 13.02
C SER A 206 -9.89 4.17 12.02
N ILE A 207 -9.96 2.88 12.40
CA ILE A 207 -9.46 1.75 11.61
C ILE A 207 -10.60 0.85 11.13
N TRP A 208 -11.65 0.70 11.95
CA TRP A 208 -12.77 -0.21 11.69
C TRP A 208 -14.09 0.53 11.71
N ASP A 209 -14.98 0.16 10.80
CA ASP A 209 -16.39 0.51 10.85
C ASP A 209 -17.20 -0.68 11.34
N VAL A 210 -18.09 -0.46 12.30
CA VAL A 210 -19.04 -1.47 12.76
C VAL A 210 -20.22 -1.45 11.81
N ILE A 211 -20.45 -2.55 11.08
CA ILE A 211 -21.58 -2.68 10.15
C ILE A 211 -22.85 -2.98 10.93
N ASP A 212 -22.81 -4.06 11.72
CA ASP A 212 -23.91 -4.57 12.50
C ASP A 212 -23.40 -5.41 13.67
N ALA A 213 -24.22 -5.48 14.73
CA ALA A 213 -23.92 -6.22 15.95
C ALA A 213 -25.15 -6.98 16.48
N PRO A 214 -25.60 -8.05 15.80
CA PRO A 214 -26.72 -8.86 16.27
C PRO A 214 -26.34 -9.75 17.47
N ALA A 215 -27.34 -10.06 18.30
CA ALA A 215 -27.23 -10.97 19.43
C ALA A 215 -28.10 -12.22 19.21
N SER A 216 -27.63 -13.39 19.65
CA SER A 216 -28.38 -14.65 19.55
C SER A 216 -28.25 -15.47 20.83
N LEU A 217 -29.31 -16.20 21.17
CA LEU A 217 -29.30 -17.12 22.31
C LEU A 217 -28.81 -18.50 21.86
N VAL A 218 -27.82 -19.03 22.57
CA VAL A 218 -27.17 -20.30 22.27
C VAL A 218 -27.36 -21.27 23.44
N ASN A 219 -27.29 -22.58 23.15
CA ASN A 219 -27.35 -23.66 24.14
C ASN A 219 -28.59 -23.58 25.08
N LYS A 220 -29.79 -23.71 24.50
CA LYS A 220 -31.09 -23.65 25.23
C LYS A 220 -31.26 -22.42 26.15
N ARG A 221 -30.73 -21.26 25.73
CA ARG A 221 -30.74 -19.99 26.49
C ARG A 221 -29.81 -19.97 27.71
N SER A 222 -28.81 -20.86 27.79
CA SER A 222 -27.77 -20.80 28.82
C SER A 222 -26.66 -19.80 28.48
N ARG A 223 -26.47 -19.49 27.18
CA ARG A 223 -25.46 -18.55 26.70
C ARG A 223 -26.06 -17.52 25.76
N ILE A 224 -25.49 -16.32 25.75
CA ILE A 224 -25.79 -15.28 24.76
C ILE A 224 -24.52 -14.99 23.96
N GLU A 225 -24.65 -15.00 22.65
CA GLU A 225 -23.60 -14.68 21.70
C GLU A 225 -23.89 -13.35 21.00
N PHE A 226 -22.99 -12.38 21.16
CA PHE A 226 -23.00 -11.12 20.42
C PHE A 226 -22.01 -11.19 19.27
N GLN A 227 -22.49 -11.05 18.04
CA GLN A 227 -21.67 -11.11 16.84
C GLN A 227 -21.40 -9.69 16.35
N PHE A 228 -20.15 -9.23 16.40
CA PHE A 228 -19.72 -7.96 15.83
C PHE A 228 -19.22 -8.18 14.41
N ARG A 229 -19.92 -7.61 13.42
CA ARG A 229 -19.45 -7.57 12.04
C ARG A 229 -18.78 -6.22 11.80
N ILE A 230 -17.49 -6.25 11.53
CA ILE A 230 -16.65 -5.07 11.38
C ILE A 230 -15.95 -5.07 10.02
N ARG A 231 -15.83 -3.90 9.40
CA ARG A 231 -15.15 -3.69 8.13
C ARG A 231 -13.94 -2.79 8.31
N ARG A 232 -12.81 -3.15 7.68
CA ARG A 232 -11.60 -2.34 7.74
C ARG A 232 -11.70 -1.10 6.83
N LYS A 233 -11.16 0.03 7.28
CA LYS A 233 -10.92 1.22 6.46
C LYS A 233 -9.64 1.02 5.62
N PRO A 234 -9.73 0.88 4.27
CA PRO A 234 -8.60 0.41 3.47
C PRO A 234 -7.65 1.53 3.02
N LEU A 235 -7.99 2.81 3.23
CA LEU A 235 -7.27 3.96 2.64
C LEU A 235 -5.78 3.99 2.98
N PHE A 236 -5.43 3.77 4.25
CA PHE A 236 -4.05 3.76 4.71
C PHE A 236 -3.23 2.67 4.01
N PHE A 237 -3.75 1.43 4.00
CA PHE A 237 -3.09 0.29 3.36
C PHE A 237 -3.06 0.41 1.84
N THR A 238 -4.08 1.02 1.24
CA THR A 238 -4.10 1.25 -0.22
C THR A 238 -2.97 2.19 -0.64
N VAL A 239 -2.79 3.30 0.08
CA VAL A 239 -1.76 4.31 -0.25
C VAL A 239 -0.35 3.82 0.04
N PHE A 240 -0.13 3.16 1.18
CA PHE A 240 1.24 2.79 1.62
C PHE A 240 1.65 1.36 1.25
N LEU A 241 0.70 0.48 0.92
CA LEU A 241 0.99 -0.90 0.55
C LEU A 241 0.70 -1.15 -0.94
N ILE A 242 -0.53 -0.91 -1.39
CA ILE A 242 -0.96 -1.27 -2.75
C ILE A 242 -0.25 -0.39 -3.80
N ILE A 243 -0.29 0.94 -3.65
CA ILE A 243 0.31 1.87 -4.64
C ILE A 243 1.81 1.59 -4.85
N PRO A 244 2.67 1.50 -3.81
CA PRO A 244 4.09 1.17 -4.01
C PRO A 244 4.30 -0.16 -4.70
N THR A 245 3.49 -1.18 -4.40
CA THR A 245 3.63 -2.50 -5.03
C THR A 245 3.29 -2.46 -6.52
N VAL A 246 2.23 -1.74 -6.90
CA VAL A 246 1.86 -1.53 -8.30
C VAL A 246 2.95 -0.76 -9.04
N LEU A 247 3.48 0.31 -8.44
CA LEU A 247 4.59 1.08 -9.02
C LEU A 247 5.85 0.22 -9.21
N MET A 248 6.20 -0.60 -8.23
CA MET A 248 7.34 -1.52 -8.32
C MET A 248 7.16 -2.54 -9.45
N ALA A 249 5.95 -3.07 -9.64
CA ALA A 249 5.64 -3.94 -10.77
C ALA A 249 5.82 -3.22 -12.12
N PHE A 250 5.37 -1.96 -12.25
CA PHE A 250 5.60 -1.16 -13.46
C PHE A 250 7.09 -0.86 -13.71
N ILE A 251 7.86 -0.55 -12.66
CA ILE A 251 9.31 -0.32 -12.77
C ILE A 251 10.01 -1.61 -13.26
N SER A 252 9.59 -2.78 -12.80
CA SER A 252 10.16 -4.05 -13.26
C SER A 252 10.02 -4.27 -14.78
N MET A 253 8.94 -3.76 -15.38
CA MET A 253 8.74 -3.81 -16.84
C MET A 253 9.53 -2.74 -17.57
N ALA A 254 9.68 -1.54 -16.98
CA ALA A 254 10.43 -0.44 -17.58
C ALA A 254 11.90 -0.80 -17.85
N VAL A 255 12.46 -1.81 -17.16
CA VAL A 255 13.80 -2.37 -17.43
C VAL A 255 13.97 -2.82 -18.88
N PHE A 256 12.94 -3.41 -19.51
CA PHE A 256 13.00 -3.85 -20.91
C PHE A 256 12.91 -2.69 -21.91
N PHE A 257 12.49 -1.50 -21.46
CA PHE A 257 12.51 -0.29 -22.28
C PHE A 257 13.91 0.32 -22.34
N LEU A 258 14.74 0.10 -21.32
CA LEU A 258 16.09 0.64 -21.25
C LEU A 258 17.04 -0.14 -22.17
N PRO A 259 17.72 0.54 -23.12
CA PRO A 259 18.69 -0.11 -23.99
C PRO A 259 19.90 -0.60 -23.20
N THR A 260 20.44 -1.75 -23.61
CA THR A 260 21.66 -2.34 -23.02
C THR A 260 22.93 -1.51 -23.23
N ASP A 261 22.90 -0.56 -24.18
CA ASP A 261 23.98 0.39 -24.46
C ASP A 261 24.34 1.24 -23.22
N SER A 262 23.36 1.50 -22.35
CA SER A 262 23.55 2.34 -21.15
C SER A 262 24.29 1.64 -20.02
N GLY A 263 24.43 0.31 -20.03
CA GLY A 263 25.09 -0.45 -18.96
C GLY A 263 24.30 -0.53 -17.64
N GLU A 264 23.44 0.45 -17.33
CA GLU A 264 22.68 0.55 -16.08
C GLU A 264 21.52 -0.44 -15.91
N LYS A 265 21.27 -1.26 -16.93
CA LYS A 265 20.14 -2.22 -16.95
C LYS A 265 20.23 -3.26 -15.83
N ILE A 266 21.42 -3.80 -15.56
CA ILE A 266 21.63 -4.77 -14.47
C ILE A 266 21.46 -4.10 -13.11
N THR A 267 21.99 -2.89 -12.95
CA THR A 267 21.89 -2.09 -11.73
C THR A 267 20.43 -1.84 -11.39
N LEU A 268 19.63 -1.35 -12.35
CA LEU A 268 18.20 -1.10 -12.17
C LEU A 268 17.45 -2.37 -11.75
N THR A 269 17.69 -3.48 -12.44
CA THR A 269 17.00 -4.75 -12.15
C THR A 269 17.33 -5.27 -10.75
N THR A 270 18.59 -5.19 -10.35
CA THR A 270 19.05 -5.63 -9.01
C THR A 270 18.50 -4.74 -7.89
N CYS A 271 18.46 -3.42 -8.10
CA CYS A 271 17.88 -2.49 -7.14
C CYS A 271 16.37 -2.74 -6.92
N VAL A 272 15.64 -3.04 -7.99
CA VAL A 272 14.21 -3.38 -7.90
C VAL A 272 14.00 -4.68 -7.10
N LEU A 273 14.83 -5.71 -7.31
CA LEU A 273 14.78 -6.94 -6.53
C LEU A 273 15.01 -6.68 -5.04
N LEU A 274 16.07 -5.93 -4.69
CA LEU A 274 16.40 -5.62 -3.30
C LEU A 274 15.26 -4.86 -2.62
N SER A 275 14.72 -3.83 -3.29
CA SER A 275 13.60 -3.06 -2.76
C SER A 275 12.34 -3.92 -2.57
N LEU A 276 12.07 -4.86 -3.49
CA LEU A 276 10.96 -5.80 -3.36
C LEU A 276 11.12 -6.75 -2.16
N VAL A 277 12.34 -7.26 -1.92
CA VAL A 277 12.61 -8.13 -0.76
C VAL A 277 12.41 -7.36 0.56
N VAL A 278 12.89 -6.13 0.64
CA VAL A 278 12.68 -5.28 1.84
C VAL A 278 11.18 -5.03 2.07
N PHE A 279 10.44 -4.73 1.00
CA PHE A 279 9.00 -4.52 1.09
C PHE A 279 8.24 -5.79 1.50
N LEU A 280 8.65 -6.97 1.00
CA LEU A 280 8.09 -8.26 1.43
C LEU A 280 8.33 -8.52 2.92
N LEU A 281 9.53 -8.20 3.43
CA LEU A 281 9.85 -8.31 4.85
C LEU A 281 8.99 -7.36 5.70
N LEU A 282 8.75 -6.13 5.24
CA LEU A 282 7.84 -5.19 5.90
C LEU A 282 6.42 -5.76 5.99
N VAL A 283 5.89 -6.27 4.88
CA VAL A 283 4.53 -6.82 4.80
C VAL A 283 4.37 -8.04 5.73
N SER A 284 5.40 -8.89 5.84
CA SER A 284 5.42 -10.03 6.77
C SER A 284 5.37 -9.66 8.26
N LYS A 285 5.67 -8.40 8.60
CA LYS A 285 5.59 -7.88 9.98
C LYS A 285 4.20 -7.32 10.30
N ILE A 286 3.46 -6.88 9.29
CA ILE A 286 2.12 -6.31 9.43
C ILE A 286 1.08 -7.43 9.47
N LEU A 287 1.22 -8.44 8.62
CA LEU A 287 0.30 -9.57 8.56
C LEU A 287 0.61 -10.60 9.66
N PRO A 288 -0.41 -11.19 10.30
CA PRO A 288 -0.18 -12.26 11.26
C PRO A 288 0.42 -13.49 10.55
N PRO A 289 1.28 -14.27 11.23
CA PRO A 289 1.82 -15.51 10.69
C PRO A 289 0.74 -16.60 10.73
N THR A 290 -0.25 -16.49 9.84
CA THR A 290 -1.32 -17.48 9.69
C THR A 290 -0.97 -18.45 8.57
N SER A 291 -1.13 -19.75 8.83
CA SER A 291 -0.89 -20.82 7.85
C SER A 291 -2.15 -21.26 7.10
N SER A 292 -3.33 -20.77 7.51
CA SER A 292 -4.63 -21.23 6.99
C SER A 292 -4.96 -20.67 5.61
N THR A 293 -4.72 -19.38 5.38
CA THR A 293 -5.00 -18.70 4.11
C THR A 293 -3.91 -17.67 3.80
N ILE A 294 -3.48 -17.58 2.53
CA ILE A 294 -2.47 -16.60 2.09
C ILE A 294 -3.20 -15.34 1.61
N PRO A 295 -2.87 -14.15 2.16
CA PRO A 295 -3.49 -12.88 1.76
C PRO A 295 -3.32 -12.58 0.26
N LEU A 296 -4.31 -11.93 -0.33
CA LEU A 296 -4.30 -11.52 -1.74
C LEU A 296 -3.08 -10.66 -2.09
N VAL A 297 -2.73 -9.72 -1.21
CA VAL A 297 -1.51 -8.89 -1.32
C VAL A 297 -0.23 -9.74 -1.31
N ALA A 298 -0.17 -10.77 -0.47
CA ALA A 298 0.98 -11.66 -0.41
C ALA A 298 1.09 -12.53 -1.67
N LYS A 299 -0.03 -13.01 -2.22
CA LYS A 299 -0.07 -13.69 -3.53
C LYS A 299 0.47 -12.77 -4.64
N TYR A 300 0.11 -11.48 -4.63
CA TYR A 300 0.60 -10.50 -5.60
C TYR A 300 2.10 -10.23 -5.49
N LEU A 301 2.60 -10.05 -4.26
CA LEU A 301 4.03 -9.86 -4.00
C LEU A 301 4.85 -11.07 -4.38
N LEU A 302 4.33 -12.28 -4.13
CA LEU A 302 4.98 -13.53 -4.55
C LEU A 302 5.04 -13.64 -6.07
N LEU A 303 3.96 -13.33 -6.77
CA LEU A 303 3.94 -13.29 -8.24
C LEU A 303 4.96 -12.27 -8.77
N THR A 304 5.01 -11.07 -8.19
CA THR A 304 5.96 -10.02 -8.58
C THR A 304 7.41 -10.43 -8.30
N PHE A 305 7.67 -11.12 -7.18
CA PHE A 305 8.98 -11.67 -6.85
C PHE A 305 9.43 -12.69 -7.90
N VAL A 306 8.58 -13.66 -8.24
CA VAL A 306 8.89 -14.68 -9.25
C VAL A 306 9.13 -14.04 -10.62
N LEU A 307 8.29 -13.09 -11.02
CA LEU A 307 8.49 -12.34 -12.27
C LEU A 307 9.82 -11.60 -12.26
N ASN A 308 10.18 -10.93 -11.17
CA ASN A 308 11.43 -10.19 -11.07
C ASN A 308 12.67 -11.12 -11.19
N VAL A 309 12.65 -12.28 -10.55
CA VAL A 309 13.72 -13.29 -10.69
C VAL A 309 13.85 -13.75 -12.15
N ILE A 310 12.72 -14.01 -12.83
CA ILE A 310 12.73 -14.35 -14.26
C ILE A 310 13.27 -13.18 -15.09
N THR A 311 12.89 -11.92 -14.79
CA THR A 311 13.45 -10.75 -15.49
C THR A 311 14.96 -10.65 -15.35
N ILE A 312 15.54 -10.94 -14.18
CA ILE A 312 16.99 -10.94 -14.00
C ILE A 312 17.65 -12.00 -14.88
N LEU A 313 17.14 -13.24 -14.89
CA LEU A 313 17.70 -14.30 -15.72
C LEU A 313 17.64 -13.95 -17.21
N VAL A 314 16.49 -13.43 -17.65
CA VAL A 314 16.26 -13.05 -19.04
C VAL A 314 17.11 -11.85 -19.45
N THR A 315 17.25 -10.82 -18.60
CA THR A 315 18.12 -9.66 -18.89
C THR A 315 19.58 -10.05 -19.02
N VAL A 316 20.08 -10.99 -18.21
CA VAL A 316 21.44 -11.56 -18.37
C VAL A 316 21.60 -12.24 -19.73
N ILE A 317 20.60 -13.01 -20.17
CA ILE A 317 20.60 -13.64 -21.50
C ILE A 317 20.61 -12.58 -22.61
N ILE A 318 19.79 -11.53 -22.50
CA ILE A 318 19.74 -10.44 -23.49
C ILE A 318 21.09 -9.72 -23.57
N ILE A 319 21.72 -9.45 -22.43
CA ILE A 319 23.05 -8.83 -22.38
C ILE A 319 24.09 -9.75 -23.01
N ASN A 320 24.03 -11.06 -22.75
CA ASN A 320 24.90 -12.04 -23.41
C ASN A 320 24.73 -11.98 -24.93
N VAL A 321 23.48 -11.95 -25.43
CA VAL A 321 23.17 -11.86 -26.86
C VAL A 321 23.62 -10.52 -27.45
N TYR A 322 23.46 -9.42 -26.72
CA TYR A 322 23.86 -8.08 -27.15
C TYR A 322 25.38 -7.98 -27.34
N PHE A 323 26.16 -8.54 -26.41
CA PHE A 323 27.63 -8.55 -26.49
C PHE A 323 28.21 -9.70 -27.32
N ARG A 324 27.39 -10.50 -28.02
CA ARG A 324 27.91 -11.50 -28.98
C ARG A 324 28.63 -10.82 -30.13
N GLY A 325 29.94 -11.03 -30.16
CA GLY A 325 30.81 -10.54 -31.24
C GLY A 325 30.86 -11.50 -32.43
N PRO A 326 31.17 -10.99 -33.63
CA PRO A 326 31.30 -11.80 -34.85
C PRO A 326 32.51 -12.76 -34.85
N MET A 327 33.37 -12.69 -33.83
CA MET A 327 34.55 -13.53 -33.69
C MET A 327 34.31 -14.79 -32.86
N THR A 328 33.28 -14.80 -32.00
CA THR A 328 33.00 -15.93 -31.09
C THR A 328 31.80 -16.75 -31.54
N HIS A 329 30.77 -16.13 -32.13
CA HIS A 329 29.54 -16.81 -32.52
C HIS A 329 29.07 -16.40 -33.93
N ARG A 330 28.74 -17.40 -34.77
CA ARG A 330 27.99 -17.17 -36.03
C ARG A 330 26.49 -17.24 -35.75
N MET A 331 25.73 -16.31 -36.33
CA MET A 331 24.27 -16.31 -36.22
C MET A 331 23.67 -17.49 -37.01
N PRO A 332 22.91 -18.38 -36.37
CA PRO A 332 22.22 -19.45 -37.06
C PRO A 332 21.24 -18.91 -38.10
N ALA A 333 21.03 -19.64 -39.20
CA ALA A 333 20.13 -19.23 -40.27
C ALA A 333 18.69 -19.04 -39.76
N TRP A 334 18.23 -19.89 -38.84
CA TRP A 334 16.89 -19.77 -38.26
C TRP A 334 16.71 -18.49 -37.42
N VAL A 335 17.73 -18.06 -36.67
CA VAL A 335 17.69 -16.80 -35.88
C VAL A 335 17.54 -15.62 -36.84
N ARG A 336 18.24 -15.67 -37.97
CA ARG A 336 18.17 -14.63 -39.00
C ARG A 336 16.76 -14.50 -39.57
N THR A 337 16.13 -15.60 -39.96
CA THR A 337 14.77 -15.59 -40.52
C THR A 337 13.73 -15.15 -39.49
N VAL A 338 13.78 -15.69 -38.27
CA VAL A 338 12.80 -15.37 -37.22
C VAL A 338 12.92 -13.91 -36.76
N PHE A 339 14.12 -13.44 -36.42
CA PHE A 339 14.30 -12.12 -35.83
C PHE A 339 14.46 -10.99 -36.86
N LEU A 340 14.99 -11.22 -38.06
CA LEU A 340 15.16 -10.15 -39.05
C LEU A 340 14.04 -10.06 -40.09
N GLU A 341 13.30 -11.15 -40.34
CA GLU A 341 12.28 -11.18 -41.40
C GLU A 341 10.86 -11.26 -40.82
N TRP A 342 10.62 -12.11 -39.81
CA TRP A 342 9.28 -12.34 -39.26
C TRP A 342 8.88 -11.40 -38.10
N MET A 343 9.80 -11.10 -37.19
CA MET A 343 9.53 -10.26 -36.00
C MET A 343 9.31 -8.76 -36.26
N PRO A 344 10.07 -8.08 -37.14
CA PRO A 344 9.88 -6.66 -37.41
C PRO A 344 8.47 -6.28 -37.93
N PRO A 345 7.84 -7.04 -38.85
CA PRO A 345 6.45 -6.75 -39.25
C PRO A 345 5.44 -7.08 -38.16
N LEU A 346 5.69 -8.08 -37.29
CA LEU A 346 4.82 -8.38 -36.15
C LEU A 346 4.77 -7.22 -35.14
N MET A 347 5.90 -6.54 -34.89
CA MET A 347 6.01 -5.45 -33.91
C MET A 347 6.02 -4.04 -34.53
N CYS A 348 5.70 -3.90 -35.83
CA CYS A 348 5.67 -2.61 -36.55
C CYS A 348 6.95 -1.77 -36.39
N MET A 349 8.12 -2.40 -36.29
CA MET A 349 9.39 -1.68 -36.15
C MET A 349 10.10 -1.53 -37.50
N GLN A 350 10.53 -0.30 -37.81
CA GLN A 350 11.42 -0.05 -38.94
C GLN A 350 12.88 -0.29 -38.53
N ARG A 351 13.62 -1.06 -39.34
CA ARG A 351 15.04 -1.31 -39.11
C ARG A 351 15.81 0.02 -39.17
N PRO A 352 16.56 0.41 -38.12
CA PRO A 352 17.44 1.56 -38.20
C PRO A 352 18.46 1.35 -39.32
N LYS A 353 18.63 2.36 -40.18
CA LYS A 353 19.61 2.30 -41.29
C LYS A 353 21.00 2.12 -40.68
N SER A 354 21.63 0.97 -40.97
CA SER A 354 22.99 0.64 -40.49
C SER A 354 23.98 1.77 -40.81
N ALA A 355 24.96 1.98 -39.94
CA ALA A 355 26.05 2.93 -40.17
C ALA A 355 26.71 2.71 -41.55
N SER A 356 26.81 1.45 -42.02
CA SER A 356 27.29 1.11 -43.36
C SER A 356 26.46 1.74 -44.49
N SER A 357 25.14 1.85 -44.32
CA SER A 357 24.24 2.49 -45.30
C SER A 357 24.34 4.02 -45.27
N LYS A 358 24.60 4.63 -44.10
CA LYS A 358 24.84 6.08 -43.99
C LYS A 358 26.17 6.48 -44.64
N LEU A 359 27.20 5.66 -44.45
CA LEU A 359 28.51 5.82 -45.07
C LEU A 359 28.44 5.70 -46.61
N ALA A 360 27.68 4.73 -47.13
CA ALA A 360 27.42 4.60 -48.57
C ALA A 360 26.56 5.74 -49.16
N ALA A 361 25.70 6.36 -48.35
CA ALA A 361 24.91 7.52 -48.76
C ALA A 361 25.75 8.82 -48.79
N GLY A 362 26.72 8.97 -47.88
CA GLY A 362 27.67 10.09 -47.87
C GLY A 362 28.60 10.09 -49.09
N GLU A 363 28.92 8.91 -49.63
CA GLU A 363 29.72 8.79 -50.86
C GLU A 363 29.00 9.37 -52.10
N LYS A 364 27.66 9.35 -52.15
CA LYS A 364 26.86 10.00 -53.21
C LYS A 364 26.87 11.54 -53.15
N GLN A 365 27.29 12.14 -52.03
CA GLN A 365 27.36 13.60 -51.88
C GLN A 365 28.75 14.20 -52.18
N ARG A 366 29.75 13.39 -52.53
CA ARG A 366 31.13 13.84 -52.84
C ARG A 366 31.28 14.83 -54.02
N GLY A 367 30.19 15.18 -54.72
CA GLY A 367 30.20 16.22 -55.77
C GLY A 367 29.92 17.65 -55.29
N VAL A 368 29.67 17.87 -54.00
CA VAL A 368 29.28 19.18 -53.45
C VAL A 368 30.18 19.57 -52.28
N ALA A 369 31.06 20.54 -52.50
CA ALA A 369 31.83 21.19 -51.42
C ALA A 369 31.11 22.48 -51.00
N ARG A 370 30.94 22.70 -49.69
CA ARG A 370 30.47 23.96 -49.11
C ARG A 370 31.60 24.55 -48.26
N LEU A 371 32.05 25.76 -48.59
CA LEU A 371 33.00 26.53 -47.77
C LEU A 371 32.29 27.75 -47.17
N PRO A 372 32.57 28.11 -45.90
CA PRO A 372 31.96 29.29 -45.29
C PRO A 372 32.39 30.57 -46.02
N GLY A 373 31.42 31.43 -46.36
CA GLY A 373 31.65 32.71 -47.06
C GLY A 373 31.73 32.67 -48.59
N LEU A 374 31.81 31.48 -49.22
CA LEU A 374 31.98 31.36 -50.69
C LEU A 374 30.88 30.56 -51.41
N GLY A 375 29.86 30.09 -50.69
CA GLY A 375 28.70 29.40 -51.28
C GLY A 375 28.92 27.92 -51.60
N ARG A 376 27.98 27.33 -52.35
CA ARG A 376 27.89 25.89 -52.64
C ARG A 376 28.50 25.58 -54.02
N PHE A 377 29.55 24.77 -54.06
CA PHE A 377 30.19 24.34 -55.30
C PHE A 377 29.68 22.96 -55.73
N THR A 378 29.11 22.86 -56.93
CA THR A 378 28.72 21.57 -57.54
C THR A 378 29.68 21.24 -58.68
N PHE A 379 30.51 20.21 -58.53
CA PHE A 379 31.36 19.72 -59.62
C PHE A 379 30.52 18.79 -60.52
N LYS A 380 30.12 19.26 -61.71
CA LYS A 380 29.61 18.40 -62.79
C LYS A 380 30.78 18.05 -63.72
N PRO A 381 31.22 16.79 -63.83
CA PRO A 381 32.17 16.41 -64.86
C PRO A 381 31.41 16.35 -66.19
N ALA A 382 31.41 17.43 -66.96
CA ALA A 382 30.86 17.43 -68.30
C ALA A 382 31.78 16.62 -69.23
N THR A 383 31.16 15.65 -69.90
CA THR A 383 31.67 14.83 -70.99
C THR A 383 32.32 15.66 -72.11
N HIS A 384 33.55 15.34 -72.50
CA HIS A 384 34.16 15.85 -73.73
C HIS A 384 34.08 14.80 -74.85
N HIS A 385 33.87 15.26 -76.08
CA HIS A 385 33.70 14.47 -77.31
C HIS A 385 35.06 13.96 -77.85
N PRO A 386 35.08 12.94 -78.75
CA PRO A 386 36.28 12.13 -79.02
C PRO A 386 37.35 12.71 -79.96
N PHE A 387 37.17 13.92 -80.52
CA PHE A 387 38.13 14.51 -81.46
C PHE A 387 38.18 16.04 -81.33
N CYS A 388 39.09 16.57 -80.51
CA CYS A 388 39.53 17.98 -80.60
C CYS A 388 40.97 18.13 -80.06
N PRO A 389 41.92 18.67 -80.83
CA PRO A 389 43.33 18.77 -80.45
C PRO A 389 43.68 20.18 -79.96
N SER A 390 43.37 20.50 -78.70
CA SER A 390 44.00 21.63 -77.98
C SER A 390 43.57 21.58 -76.52
N ALA A 391 44.36 20.91 -75.69
CA ALA A 391 44.31 21.08 -74.26
C ALA A 391 45.15 22.30 -73.92
N ASP A 392 44.52 23.43 -73.61
CA ASP A 392 45.00 24.37 -72.60
C ASP A 392 43.89 25.39 -72.26
N GLU A 393 43.91 25.82 -71.00
CA GLU A 393 42.98 26.74 -70.32
C GLU A 393 41.61 26.20 -69.87
N ARG A 394 41.60 25.76 -68.59
CA ARG A 394 40.41 25.49 -67.80
C ARG A 394 39.66 26.80 -67.51
N THR A 395 38.63 27.11 -68.28
CA THR A 395 37.58 28.06 -67.85
C THR A 395 36.36 27.26 -67.38
N ALA A 396 36.25 27.04 -66.08
CA ALA A 396 35.02 26.56 -65.46
C ALA A 396 34.13 27.78 -65.18
N SER A 397 33.00 27.90 -65.88
CA SER A 397 31.96 28.88 -65.58
C SER A 397 31.25 28.48 -64.28
N ALA A 398 31.33 29.35 -63.26
CA ALA A 398 30.63 29.21 -61.99
C ALA A 398 29.39 30.12 -61.99
N GLU A 399 28.19 29.54 -61.90
CA GLU A 399 26.98 30.30 -61.57
C GLU A 399 26.91 30.50 -60.06
N VAL A 400 27.00 31.76 -59.61
CA VAL A 400 26.90 32.16 -58.21
C VAL A 400 25.46 32.58 -57.92
N LEU A 401 24.72 31.77 -57.17
CA LEU A 401 23.46 32.19 -56.56
C LEU A 401 23.77 32.78 -55.19
N ASN A 402 23.69 34.11 -55.07
CA ASN A 402 23.83 34.83 -53.81
C ASN A 402 22.47 34.82 -53.09
N ASP A 403 22.34 33.99 -52.06
CA ASP A 403 21.21 34.06 -51.13
C ASP A 403 21.77 34.46 -49.76
N MET A 404 21.55 35.72 -49.36
CA MET A 404 21.81 36.20 -48.01
C MET A 404 20.69 35.69 -47.10
N THR A 405 20.90 34.58 -46.41
CA THR A 405 20.00 34.17 -45.34
C THR A 405 20.55 34.67 -44.00
N ASP A 406 19.93 35.73 -43.51
CA ASP A 406 19.86 36.09 -42.09
C ASP A 406 19.49 34.86 -41.26
N ILE A 407 20.23 34.63 -40.17
CA ILE A 407 19.90 33.56 -39.20
C ILE A 407 18.69 34.01 -38.38
N SER A 408 17.56 33.32 -38.56
CA SER A 408 16.37 33.45 -37.73
C SER A 408 16.70 33.11 -36.26
N ARG A 409 16.65 34.12 -35.39
CA ARG A 409 16.81 34.00 -33.94
C ARG A 409 15.52 33.46 -33.31
N ASP A 410 15.61 32.47 -32.44
CA ASP A 410 14.55 32.18 -31.47
C ASP A 410 14.64 33.20 -30.31
N PRO A 411 13.60 34.03 -30.07
CA PRO A 411 13.69 35.23 -29.23
C PRO A 411 13.68 34.98 -27.71
N ALA A 412 13.56 33.74 -27.24
CA ALA A 412 13.39 33.44 -25.82
C ALA A 412 14.70 33.23 -25.04
N THR A 413 15.78 32.78 -25.70
CA THR A 413 17.02 32.36 -25.01
C THR A 413 18.12 33.43 -24.98
N ALA A 414 17.98 34.49 -25.78
CA ALA A 414 18.98 35.55 -25.91
C ALA A 414 19.02 36.52 -24.71
N MET A 415 18.02 36.47 -23.82
CA MET A 415 17.87 37.46 -22.74
C MET A 415 18.70 37.18 -21.48
N TYR A 416 19.23 35.95 -21.30
CA TYR A 416 19.84 35.56 -20.02
C TYR A 416 21.36 35.69 -19.92
N TYR A 417 22.10 35.79 -21.03
CA TYR A 417 23.54 36.10 -21.02
C TYR A 417 23.97 36.78 -22.33
N PRO A 418 24.30 38.09 -22.34
CA PRO A 418 24.90 38.70 -23.52
C PRO A 418 26.35 38.25 -23.60
N LEU A 419 26.60 37.12 -24.28
CA LEU A 419 27.95 36.70 -24.61
C LEU A 419 28.63 37.80 -25.44
N SER A 420 29.87 38.14 -25.11
CA SER A 420 30.65 39.11 -25.90
C SER A 420 30.79 38.61 -27.34
N SER A 421 30.95 39.52 -28.30
CA SER A 421 31.11 39.15 -29.71
C SER A 421 32.29 38.18 -29.94
N ASP A 422 33.29 38.21 -29.07
CA ASP A 422 34.44 37.31 -29.13
C ASP A 422 34.12 35.91 -28.56
N ALA A 423 33.23 35.82 -27.56
CA ALA A 423 32.76 34.54 -27.04
C ALA A 423 31.89 33.79 -28.06
N LEU A 424 31.06 34.50 -28.84
CA LEU A 424 30.28 33.90 -29.93
C LEU A 424 31.17 33.39 -31.07
N LYS A 425 32.20 34.14 -31.45
CA LYS A 425 33.20 33.69 -32.44
C LYS A 425 34.00 32.49 -31.93
N ALA A 426 34.29 32.43 -30.63
CA ALA A 426 34.96 31.29 -30.03
C ALA A 426 34.07 30.04 -30.03
N ILE A 427 32.77 30.17 -29.77
CA ILE A 427 31.81 29.06 -29.86
C ILE A 427 31.70 28.54 -31.29
N ASP A 428 31.59 29.43 -32.28
CA ASP A 428 31.56 29.05 -33.71
C ASP A 428 32.87 28.35 -34.14
N ALA A 429 34.01 28.83 -33.66
CA ALA A 429 35.30 28.18 -33.90
C ALA A 429 35.40 26.80 -33.22
N ILE A 430 34.87 26.64 -32.00
CA ILE A 430 34.83 25.35 -31.30
C ILE A 430 33.86 24.40 -31.99
N GLU A 431 32.68 24.86 -32.41
CA GLU A 431 31.72 24.08 -33.18
C GLU A 431 32.33 23.61 -34.49
N TYR A 432 33.02 24.51 -35.21
CA TYR A 432 33.78 24.18 -36.41
C TYR A 432 34.89 23.15 -36.17
N ILE A 433 35.71 23.32 -35.12
CA ILE A 433 36.76 22.35 -34.77
C ILE A 433 36.14 21.01 -34.39
N THR A 434 35.03 21.01 -33.65
CA THR A 434 34.34 19.78 -33.24
C THR A 434 33.78 19.04 -34.44
N ASP A 435 33.16 19.76 -35.38
CA ASP A 435 32.65 19.19 -36.63
C ASP A 435 33.79 18.72 -37.53
N HIS A 436 34.91 19.43 -37.57
CA HIS A 436 36.07 19.04 -38.37
C HIS A 436 36.77 17.79 -37.80
N LEU A 437 36.97 17.73 -36.48
CA LEU A 437 37.51 16.54 -35.81
C LEU A 437 36.58 15.34 -35.99
N ARG A 438 35.27 15.55 -35.93
CA ARG A 438 34.26 14.52 -36.20
C ARG A 438 34.33 14.02 -37.64
N GLN A 439 34.43 14.93 -38.61
CA GLN A 439 34.58 14.55 -40.02
C GLN A 439 35.90 13.81 -40.27
N ASP A 440 36.99 14.20 -39.60
CA ASP A 440 38.28 13.50 -39.67
C ASP A 440 38.22 12.09 -39.06
N GLU A 441 37.49 11.90 -37.96
CA GLU A 441 37.21 10.56 -37.41
C GLU A 441 36.35 9.73 -38.34
N GLU A 442 35.34 10.31 -38.97
CA GLU A 442 34.51 9.66 -39.98
C GLU A 442 35.34 9.29 -41.23
N LEU A 443 36.23 10.17 -41.68
CA LEU A 443 37.16 9.92 -42.80
C LEU A 443 38.19 8.83 -42.47
N LYS A 444 38.76 8.83 -41.26
CA LYS A 444 39.66 7.76 -40.80
C LYS A 444 38.93 6.43 -40.74
N MET A 445 37.71 6.41 -40.20
CA MET A 445 36.85 5.23 -40.18
C MET A 445 36.57 4.72 -41.60
N VAL A 446 36.19 5.62 -42.53
CA VAL A 446 35.96 5.28 -43.94
C VAL A 446 37.22 4.71 -44.60
N SER A 447 38.39 5.31 -44.34
CA SER A 447 39.66 4.86 -44.92
C SER A 447 40.05 3.44 -44.45
N ASP A 448 39.82 3.14 -43.17
CA ASP A 448 40.06 1.80 -42.61
C ASP A 448 39.03 0.77 -43.10
N ILE A 449 37.80 1.21 -43.37
CA ILE A 449 36.73 0.43 -43.99
C ILE A 449 37.09 0.04 -45.44
N ILE A 450 37.56 0.99 -46.24
CA ILE A 450 38.00 0.75 -47.64
C ILE A 450 39.18 -0.23 -47.67
N ARG A 451 40.11 -0.10 -46.71
CA ARG A 451 41.30 -0.95 -46.60
C ARG A 451 40.98 -2.40 -46.21
N LYS A 452 39.86 -2.66 -45.52
CA LYS A 452 39.50 -4.00 -44.99
C LYS A 452 38.01 -4.32 -45.25
N PRO A 453 37.63 -4.86 -46.42
CA PRO A 453 36.23 -5.22 -46.71
C PRO A 453 35.66 -6.30 -45.77
N ALA A 454 36.52 -7.11 -45.14
CA ALA A 454 36.13 -8.04 -44.08
C ALA A 454 35.66 -7.33 -42.78
N LEU A 455 36.07 -6.08 -42.56
CA LEU A 455 35.66 -5.25 -41.43
C LEU A 455 34.18 -4.82 -41.56
N ILE A 456 33.73 -4.49 -42.79
CA ILE A 456 32.33 -4.13 -43.08
C ILE A 456 31.40 -5.27 -42.69
N LYS A 457 31.72 -6.50 -43.12
CA LYS A 457 30.93 -7.69 -42.75
C LYS A 457 30.87 -7.86 -41.23
N LYS A 458 31.99 -7.69 -40.52
CA LYS A 458 32.04 -7.80 -39.05
C LYS A 458 31.21 -6.72 -38.34
N LEU A 459 31.25 -5.48 -38.80
CA LEU A 459 30.44 -4.38 -38.26
C LEU A 459 28.94 -4.65 -38.48
N GLN A 460 28.56 -5.10 -39.68
CA GLN A 460 27.18 -5.46 -40.00
C GLN A 460 26.67 -6.63 -39.14
N TYR A 461 27.48 -7.68 -38.94
CA TYR A 461 27.12 -8.78 -38.04
C TYR A 461 26.93 -8.34 -36.59
N ARG A 462 27.76 -7.41 -36.10
CA ARG A 462 27.62 -6.85 -34.74
C ARG A 462 26.34 -6.05 -34.63
N ASP A 463 26.04 -5.20 -35.61
CA ASP A 463 24.81 -4.40 -35.63
C ASP A 463 23.57 -5.29 -35.71
N ASP A 464 23.64 -6.42 -36.42
CA ASP A 464 22.56 -7.41 -36.50
C ASP A 464 22.29 -8.08 -35.14
N TRP A 465 23.31 -8.48 -34.39
CA TRP A 465 23.14 -9.02 -33.03
C TRP A 465 22.56 -8.01 -32.04
N LYS A 466 22.98 -6.75 -32.13
CA LYS A 466 22.39 -5.65 -31.35
C LYS A 466 20.92 -5.44 -31.68
N TYR A 467 20.58 -5.51 -32.97
CA TYR A 467 19.19 -5.40 -33.43
C TYR A 467 18.34 -6.59 -32.95
N VAL A 468 18.88 -7.81 -33.01
CA VAL A 468 18.22 -9.00 -32.45
C VAL A 468 17.96 -8.85 -30.95
N ALA A 469 18.95 -8.39 -30.17
CA ALA A 469 18.78 -8.14 -28.74
C ALA A 469 17.68 -7.09 -28.46
N MET A 470 17.64 -6.00 -29.24
CA MET A 470 16.60 -4.97 -29.13
C MET A 470 15.20 -5.49 -29.46
N ILE A 471 15.07 -6.39 -30.44
CA ILE A 471 13.80 -7.05 -30.76
C ILE A 471 13.37 -7.97 -29.63
N ILE A 472 14.29 -8.75 -29.06
CA ILE A 472 14.01 -9.64 -27.93
C ILE A 472 13.50 -8.82 -26.73
N ASP A 473 14.14 -7.69 -26.42
CA ASP A 473 13.70 -6.76 -25.37
C ASP A 473 12.26 -6.28 -25.58
N ARG A 474 11.90 -5.90 -26.81
CA ARG A 474 10.56 -5.40 -27.14
C ARG A 474 9.49 -6.49 -27.08
N LEU A 475 9.80 -7.70 -27.55
CA LEU A 475 8.88 -8.83 -27.43
C LEU A 475 8.63 -9.19 -25.97
N LEU A 476 9.70 -9.26 -25.17
CA LEU A 476 9.58 -9.56 -23.75
C LEU A 476 8.83 -8.46 -23.02
N LEU A 477 9.03 -7.20 -23.38
CA LEU A 477 8.23 -6.09 -22.85
C LEU A 477 6.72 -6.35 -23.03
N TYR A 478 6.26 -6.74 -24.24
CA TYR A 478 4.84 -7.01 -24.45
C TYR A 478 4.33 -8.22 -23.66
N VAL A 479 5.13 -9.29 -23.56
CA VAL A 479 4.79 -10.49 -22.79
C VAL A 479 4.67 -10.16 -21.30
N PHE A 480 5.70 -9.52 -20.72
CA PHE A 480 5.69 -9.12 -19.32
C PHE A 480 4.64 -8.05 -19.03
N PHE A 481 4.34 -7.16 -19.97
CA PHE A 481 3.23 -6.22 -19.88
C PHE A 481 1.88 -6.92 -19.78
N GLY A 482 1.63 -7.91 -20.62
CA GLY A 482 0.41 -8.71 -20.55
C GLY A 482 0.28 -9.45 -19.21
N ILE A 483 1.36 -10.07 -18.74
CA ILE A 483 1.34 -10.83 -17.47
C ILE A 483 1.16 -9.90 -16.27
N THR A 484 1.89 -8.78 -16.20
CA THR A 484 1.79 -7.83 -15.10
C THR A 484 0.43 -7.15 -15.09
N LEU A 485 -0.05 -6.64 -16.23
CA LEU A 485 -1.35 -5.99 -16.33
C LEU A 485 -2.48 -6.98 -16.01
N GLY A 486 -2.44 -8.18 -16.58
CA GLY A 486 -3.40 -9.24 -16.31
C GLY A 486 -3.39 -9.68 -14.84
N GLY A 487 -2.20 -9.81 -14.23
CA GLY A 487 -2.04 -10.11 -12.82
C GLY A 487 -2.59 -9.01 -11.91
N THR A 488 -2.22 -7.75 -12.15
CA THR A 488 -2.71 -6.59 -11.38
C THR A 488 -4.22 -6.45 -11.50
N CYS A 489 -4.79 -6.52 -12.71
CA CYS A 489 -6.22 -6.45 -12.93
C CYS A 489 -6.94 -7.65 -12.29
N GLY A 490 -6.46 -8.88 -12.50
CA GLY A 490 -7.08 -10.09 -11.95
C GLY A 490 -7.15 -10.05 -10.43
N ILE A 491 -6.08 -9.59 -9.77
CA ILE A 491 -6.01 -9.51 -8.32
C ILE A 491 -6.87 -8.38 -7.78
N LEU A 492 -6.84 -7.18 -8.37
CA LEU A 492 -7.72 -6.10 -7.95
C LEU A 492 -9.19 -6.49 -8.13
N PHE A 493 -9.60 -7.01 -9.29
CA PHE A 493 -11.00 -7.41 -9.50
C PHE A 493 -11.45 -8.63 -8.70
N SER A 494 -10.52 -9.40 -8.12
CA SER A 494 -10.87 -10.52 -7.24
C SER A 494 -11.32 -10.07 -5.85
N ALA A 495 -11.00 -8.84 -5.43
CA ALA A 495 -11.42 -8.34 -4.13
C ALA A 495 -12.90 -7.89 -4.18
N PRO A 496 -13.81 -8.53 -3.43
CA PRO A 496 -15.15 -8.00 -3.25
C PRO A 496 -15.03 -6.66 -2.50
N HIS A 497 -15.84 -5.66 -2.87
CA HIS A 497 -15.93 -4.36 -2.20
C HIS A 497 -14.87 -3.27 -2.52
N ILE A 498 -14.05 -3.39 -3.57
CA ILE A 498 -13.17 -2.27 -4.00
C ILE A 498 -13.93 -0.96 -4.26
N PHE A 499 -15.17 -1.06 -4.78
CA PHE A 499 -15.97 0.10 -5.21
C PHE A 499 -17.06 0.51 -4.22
N GLN A 500 -17.15 -0.13 -3.05
CA GLN A 500 -18.03 0.30 -1.97
C GLN A 500 -17.22 1.14 -0.97
N GLY A 501 -16.87 2.35 -1.41
CA GLY A 501 -16.27 3.39 -0.57
C GLY A 501 -17.32 4.34 -0.03
#